data_AF-N1S569-F1
#
_entry.id   AF-N1S569-F1
#
_cell.length_a   1.000
_cell.length_b   1.000
_cell.length_c   1.000
_cell.angle_alpha   90.00
_cell.angle_beta   90.00
_cell.angle_gamma   90.00
#
_symmetry.space_group_name_H-M   'P 1'
#
loop_
_entity.id
_entity.type
_entity.pdbx_description
1 polymer ?
#
loop_
_entity_poly.entity_id
_entity_poly.type
_entity_poly.pdbx_seq_one_letter_code
_entity_poly.pdbx_strand_id
1 'polypeptide(L)'
;MAPLTPHWHQPSHPAIQEVVIVNPEEFTTKSISRVSLPPFAVFAKFDFPPCTPASEPTYATVQTGRDTHLNLNSDLLYINHSCEPTLLFDVGNLNILVGPKGLKVGDELTFFYPSTEWHMAQPFDCLCGTPSCRGRISGARDMTQAQLDGIWLNGHIIQLRAEQLARSEDPTANALRDAVVHAEKVLESARLALRSYASNAHAQNGNGTFPSKYTNGTLGKAAVLEHRGPTSRELSGEMGGDTVRA
;
A
#
# COMPACT_ATOMS: atom_id res chain seq x y z
N MET A 1 3.13 -28.42 -11.60
CA MET A 1 1.72 -28.90 -11.53
C MET A 1 1.36 -29.51 -12.88
N ALA A 2 0.19 -30.14 -13.01
CA ALA A 2 -0.36 -30.38 -14.34
C ALA A 2 -0.68 -29.02 -15.01
N PRO A 3 -0.47 -28.86 -16.34
CA PRO A 3 -0.90 -27.67 -17.05
C PRO A 3 -2.43 -27.53 -17.03
N LEU A 4 -2.93 -26.31 -17.07
CA LEU A 4 -4.36 -26.08 -17.29
C LEU A 4 -4.71 -26.43 -18.74
N THR A 5 -5.58 -27.41 -18.94
CA THR A 5 -6.14 -27.75 -20.26
C THR A 5 -7.09 -26.64 -20.70
N PRO A 6 -6.82 -25.90 -21.80
CA PRO A 6 -7.66 -24.80 -22.23
C PRO A 6 -9.06 -25.27 -22.65
N HIS A 7 -10.10 -24.59 -22.15
CA HIS A 7 -11.51 -24.84 -22.50
C HIS A 7 -12.08 -23.82 -23.50
N TRP A 8 -11.27 -22.88 -23.98
CA TRP A 8 -11.65 -21.86 -24.96
C TRP A 8 -11.06 -22.16 -26.35
N HIS A 9 -11.55 -21.45 -27.37
CA HIS A 9 -10.98 -21.53 -28.72
C HIS A 9 -9.61 -20.83 -28.76
N GLN A 10 -8.60 -21.54 -29.26
CA GLN A 10 -7.24 -21.02 -29.41
C GLN A 10 -6.85 -20.93 -30.90
N PRO A 11 -6.26 -19.81 -31.36
CA PRO A 11 -6.10 -18.54 -30.63
C PRO A 11 -7.43 -17.78 -30.46
N SER A 12 -7.64 -17.25 -29.27
CA SER A 12 -8.76 -16.38 -28.88
C SER A 12 -8.58 -14.92 -29.35
N HIS A 13 -7.32 -14.46 -29.42
CA HIS A 13 -6.94 -13.07 -29.73
C HIS A 13 -6.01 -12.93 -30.95
N PRO A 14 -6.24 -13.65 -32.08
CA PRO A 14 -5.26 -13.80 -33.17
C PRO A 14 -4.83 -12.51 -33.85
N ALA A 15 -5.58 -11.42 -33.71
CA ALA A 15 -5.25 -10.12 -34.29
C ALA A 15 -4.25 -9.30 -33.44
N ILE A 16 -4.15 -9.56 -32.13
CA ILE A 16 -3.37 -8.73 -31.19
C ILE A 16 -2.34 -9.51 -30.36
N GLN A 17 -2.53 -10.82 -30.20
CA GLN A 17 -1.71 -11.69 -29.34
C GLN A 17 -1.28 -12.95 -30.09
N GLU A 18 -0.05 -13.38 -29.85
CA GLU A 18 0.49 -14.68 -30.23
C GLU A 18 1.01 -15.39 -28.98
N VAL A 19 0.63 -16.66 -28.76
CA VAL A 19 1.13 -17.46 -27.64
C VAL A 19 2.23 -18.38 -28.14
N VAL A 20 3.44 -18.18 -27.64
CA VAL A 20 4.63 -18.96 -27.99
C VAL A 20 4.94 -19.93 -26.86
N ILE A 21 5.00 -21.22 -27.17
CA ILE A 21 5.50 -22.24 -26.23
C ILE A 21 7.04 -22.20 -26.29
N VAL A 22 7.68 -21.94 -25.16
CA VAL A 22 9.15 -21.80 -25.05
C VAL A 22 9.79 -23.16 -24.78
N ASN A 23 9.26 -23.91 -23.80
CA ASN A 23 9.61 -25.30 -23.56
C ASN A 23 8.35 -26.12 -23.24
N PRO A 24 7.93 -27.06 -24.10
CA PRO A 24 6.78 -27.93 -23.85
C PRO A 24 6.90 -28.80 -22.60
N GLU A 25 8.11 -29.20 -22.19
CA GLU A 25 8.34 -30.11 -21.06
C GLU A 25 8.26 -29.38 -19.70
N GLU A 26 8.59 -28.09 -19.68
CA GLU A 26 8.45 -27.20 -18.51
C GLU A 26 7.12 -26.43 -18.51
N PHE A 27 6.31 -26.60 -19.56
CA PHE A 27 5.08 -25.84 -19.82
C PHE A 27 5.25 -24.32 -19.86
N THR A 28 6.46 -23.83 -20.17
CA THR A 28 6.76 -22.39 -20.23
C THR A 28 6.22 -21.78 -21.51
N THR A 29 5.48 -20.69 -21.36
CA THR A 29 4.85 -19.95 -22.47
C THR A 29 5.14 -18.45 -22.36
N LYS A 30 5.03 -17.74 -23.47
CA LYS A 30 5.10 -16.27 -23.55
C LYS A 30 4.02 -15.75 -24.47
N SER A 31 3.46 -14.59 -24.13
CA SER A 31 2.56 -13.86 -25.02
C SER A 31 3.30 -12.73 -25.72
N ILE A 32 3.19 -12.66 -27.04
CA ILE A 32 3.86 -11.68 -27.89
C ILE A 32 2.82 -10.78 -28.55
N SER A 33 3.10 -9.48 -28.63
CA SER A 33 2.23 -8.51 -29.29
C SER A 33 2.25 -8.67 -30.81
N ARG A 34 1.07 -8.70 -31.43
CA ARG A 34 0.90 -8.63 -32.89
C ARG A 34 0.58 -7.23 -33.40
N VAL A 35 0.50 -6.24 -32.52
CA VAL A 35 0.12 -4.85 -32.84
C VAL A 35 1.09 -3.82 -32.25
N SER A 36 1.19 -2.67 -32.92
CA SER A 36 1.80 -1.47 -32.35
C SER A 36 0.71 -0.51 -31.90
N LEU A 37 0.78 -0.02 -30.67
CA LEU A 37 -0.21 0.85 -30.05
C LEU A 37 0.47 1.97 -29.23
N PRO A 38 -0.09 3.20 -29.20
CA PRO A 38 0.45 4.28 -28.39
C PRO A 38 0.23 4.03 -26.88
N PRO A 39 0.96 4.72 -26.00
CA PRO A 39 0.75 4.65 -24.55
C PRO A 39 -0.71 4.85 -24.16
N PHE A 40 -1.19 4.06 -23.19
CA PHE A 40 -2.55 4.10 -22.63
C PHE A 40 -3.70 3.81 -23.62
N ALA A 41 -3.42 3.34 -24.83
CA ALA A 41 -4.44 2.75 -25.70
C ALA A 41 -5.05 1.49 -25.07
N VAL A 42 -6.31 1.17 -25.40
CA VAL A 42 -6.90 -0.13 -25.07
C VAL A 42 -6.25 -1.20 -25.95
N PHE A 43 -5.63 -2.20 -25.33
CA PHE A 43 -5.09 -3.38 -25.99
C PHE A 43 -6.17 -4.44 -26.18
N ALA A 44 -6.88 -4.77 -25.09
CA ALA A 44 -7.94 -5.78 -25.05
C ALA A 44 -8.98 -5.41 -23.97
N LYS A 45 -10.01 -6.23 -23.84
CA LYS A 45 -11.04 -6.10 -22.80
C LYS A 45 -11.33 -7.44 -22.15
N PHE A 46 -11.83 -7.41 -20.91
CA PHE A 46 -12.30 -8.61 -20.22
C PHE A 46 -13.74 -9.03 -20.64
N ASP A 47 -14.40 -8.25 -21.51
CA ASP A 47 -15.72 -8.57 -22.08
C ASP A 47 -15.66 -9.48 -23.34
N PHE A 48 -14.48 -9.65 -23.95
CA PHE A 48 -14.30 -10.42 -25.18
C PHE A 48 -12.93 -11.14 -25.24
N PRO A 49 -12.88 -12.49 -25.24
CA PRO A 49 -13.95 -13.40 -24.82
C PRO A 49 -14.41 -13.10 -23.38
N PRO A 50 -15.69 -13.34 -23.04
CA PRO A 50 -16.22 -12.96 -21.74
C PRO A 50 -15.56 -13.74 -20.61
N CYS A 51 -14.93 -13.00 -19.70
CA CYS A 51 -14.46 -13.52 -18.43
C CYS A 51 -15.65 -13.96 -17.56
N THR A 52 -15.46 -14.98 -16.72
CA THR A 52 -16.51 -15.48 -15.79
C THR A 52 -16.03 -15.42 -14.35
N PRO A 53 -16.93 -15.20 -13.37
CA PRO A 53 -16.57 -15.28 -11.95
C PRO A 53 -15.88 -16.60 -11.59
N ALA A 54 -14.82 -16.50 -10.79
CA ALA A 54 -14.20 -17.65 -10.13
C ALA A 54 -14.67 -17.69 -8.66
N SER A 55 -14.95 -18.88 -8.15
CA SER A 55 -15.36 -19.08 -6.75
C SER A 55 -14.19 -19.02 -5.77
N GLU A 56 -12.96 -19.28 -6.24
CA GLU A 56 -11.74 -19.41 -5.46
C GLU A 56 -10.55 -18.81 -6.23
N PRO A 57 -9.55 -18.23 -5.55
CA PRO A 57 -8.32 -17.77 -6.20
C PRO A 57 -7.45 -18.94 -6.65
N THR A 58 -6.93 -18.87 -7.87
CA THR A 58 -5.96 -19.82 -8.45
C THR A 58 -4.84 -19.07 -9.17
N TYR A 59 -3.83 -19.78 -9.69
CA TYR A 59 -2.81 -19.17 -10.54
C TYR A 59 -3.35 -18.69 -11.91
N ALA A 60 -4.57 -19.09 -12.29
CA ALA A 60 -5.19 -18.83 -13.58
C ALA A 60 -6.37 -17.84 -13.51
N THR A 61 -6.55 -17.18 -12.36
CA THR A 61 -7.58 -16.18 -12.12
C THR A 61 -6.95 -14.82 -11.82
N VAL A 62 -7.66 -13.74 -12.15
CA VAL A 62 -7.27 -12.36 -11.80
C VAL A 62 -8.22 -11.82 -10.74
N GLN A 63 -7.68 -11.22 -9.68
CA GLN A 63 -8.45 -10.59 -8.61
C GLN A 63 -9.03 -9.23 -9.07
N THR A 64 -10.32 -9.03 -8.86
CA THR A 64 -11.10 -7.86 -9.34
C THR A 64 -11.72 -7.01 -8.23
N GLY A 65 -11.56 -7.43 -6.98
CA GLY A 65 -12.11 -6.80 -5.79
C GLY A 65 -11.51 -7.45 -4.55
N ARG A 66 -12.06 -7.20 -3.36
CA ARG A 66 -11.54 -7.80 -2.12
C ARG A 66 -11.53 -9.33 -2.17
N ASP A 67 -12.69 -9.91 -2.49
CA ASP A 67 -12.93 -11.35 -2.43
C ASP A 67 -13.37 -11.92 -3.80
N THR A 68 -13.35 -11.09 -4.85
CA THR A 68 -13.85 -11.45 -6.20
C THR A 68 -12.72 -11.69 -7.19
N HIS A 69 -12.86 -12.73 -8.00
CA HIS A 69 -11.88 -13.13 -9.02
C HIS A 69 -12.58 -13.48 -10.33
N LEU A 70 -11.86 -13.36 -11.45
CA LEU A 70 -12.31 -13.76 -12.79
C LEU A 70 -11.42 -14.86 -13.38
N ASN A 71 -12.05 -15.85 -14.01
CA ASN A 71 -11.43 -16.71 -15.01
C ASN A 71 -11.37 -15.95 -16.35
N LEU A 72 -10.20 -15.92 -16.99
CA LEU A 72 -9.99 -15.13 -18.22
C LEU A 72 -10.57 -15.77 -19.48
N ASN A 73 -10.85 -17.09 -19.47
CA ASN A 73 -11.47 -17.87 -20.57
C ASN A 73 -10.83 -17.62 -21.97
N SER A 74 -9.56 -17.26 -22.01
CA SER A 74 -8.87 -16.76 -23.19
C SER A 74 -7.36 -16.79 -22.97
N ASP A 75 -6.61 -16.57 -24.05
CA ASP A 75 -5.15 -16.59 -24.04
C ASP A 75 -4.53 -15.43 -23.26
N LEU A 76 -5.33 -14.47 -22.78
CA LEU A 76 -4.90 -13.44 -21.82
C LEU A 76 -4.30 -14.07 -20.54
N LEU A 77 -4.64 -15.33 -20.25
CA LEU A 77 -4.01 -16.17 -19.22
C LEU A 77 -2.48 -16.29 -19.37
N TYR A 78 -1.94 -16.29 -20.60
CA TYR A 78 -0.51 -16.48 -20.86
C TYR A 78 0.28 -15.15 -20.86
N ILE A 79 -0.29 -14.06 -20.35
CA ILE A 79 0.37 -12.75 -20.23
C ILE A 79 1.17 -12.75 -18.92
N ASN A 80 2.49 -12.88 -19.05
CA ASN A 80 3.41 -13.13 -17.93
C ASN A 80 3.60 -11.93 -16.99
N HIS A 81 4.20 -12.18 -15.82
CA HIS A 81 4.61 -11.12 -14.91
C HIS A 81 5.82 -10.32 -15.44
N SER A 82 5.78 -9.00 -15.33
CA SER A 82 6.98 -8.14 -15.36
C SER A 82 6.96 -7.07 -14.27
N CYS A 83 8.13 -6.76 -13.73
CA CYS A 83 8.36 -5.63 -12.82
C CYS A 83 8.39 -4.27 -13.55
N GLU A 84 8.57 -4.28 -14.87
CA GLU A 84 8.32 -3.14 -15.78
C GLU A 84 7.39 -3.63 -16.90
N PRO A 85 6.07 -3.65 -16.68
CA PRO A 85 5.12 -4.26 -17.60
C PRO A 85 4.88 -3.45 -18.88
N THR A 86 4.46 -4.17 -19.92
CA THR A 86 3.97 -3.59 -21.18
C THR A 86 2.46 -3.30 -21.16
N LEU A 87 1.71 -3.92 -20.24
CA LEU A 87 0.26 -3.80 -20.09
C LEU A 87 -0.16 -3.45 -18.65
N LEU A 88 -1.33 -2.80 -18.51
CA LEU A 88 -2.00 -2.48 -17.27
C LEU A 88 -3.38 -3.17 -17.24
N PHE A 89 -3.66 -3.97 -16.21
CA PHE A 89 -4.90 -4.76 -16.11
C PHE A 89 -5.96 -4.00 -15.30
N ASP A 90 -6.64 -3.05 -15.96
CA ASP A 90 -7.74 -2.24 -15.42
C ASP A 90 -9.03 -3.06 -15.32
N VAL A 91 -9.05 -3.95 -14.33
CA VAL A 91 -10.22 -4.77 -13.99
C VAL A 91 -11.36 -3.95 -13.40
N GLY A 92 -11.09 -2.73 -12.91
CA GLY A 92 -12.13 -1.79 -12.47
C GLY A 92 -13.02 -1.29 -13.61
N ASN A 93 -12.43 -1.00 -14.77
CA ASN A 93 -13.16 -0.59 -15.98
C ASN A 93 -13.31 -1.72 -17.03
N LEU A 94 -12.89 -2.94 -16.70
CA LEU A 94 -12.86 -4.12 -17.58
C LEU A 94 -12.02 -3.95 -18.87
N ASN A 95 -10.95 -3.17 -18.82
CA ASN A 95 -10.01 -2.97 -19.94
C ASN A 95 -8.59 -3.48 -19.62
N ILE A 96 -7.85 -3.87 -20.65
CA ILE A 96 -6.39 -4.02 -20.59
C ILE A 96 -5.79 -2.87 -21.41
N LEU A 97 -5.00 -2.02 -20.75
CA LEU A 97 -4.41 -0.81 -21.34
C LEU A 97 -2.92 -1.02 -21.63
N VAL A 98 -2.41 -0.29 -22.63
CA VAL A 98 -0.98 -0.24 -22.96
C VAL A 98 -0.23 0.61 -21.94
N GLY A 99 0.94 0.14 -21.49
CA GLY A 99 1.79 0.85 -20.54
C GLY A 99 2.37 2.17 -21.05
N PRO A 100 3.01 2.97 -20.17
CA PRO A 100 3.49 4.32 -20.50
C PRO A 100 4.57 4.38 -21.58
N LYS A 101 5.24 3.25 -21.86
CA LYS A 101 6.28 3.13 -22.91
C LYS A 101 5.69 2.89 -24.32
N GLY A 102 4.38 2.68 -24.44
CA GLY A 102 3.74 2.19 -25.67
C GLY A 102 3.93 0.69 -25.85
N LEU A 103 3.43 0.15 -26.96
CA LEU A 103 3.56 -1.25 -27.35
C LEU A 103 3.90 -1.36 -28.85
N LYS A 104 4.72 -2.34 -29.23
CA LYS A 104 5.11 -2.65 -30.61
C LYS A 104 4.82 -4.11 -30.95
N VAL A 105 4.70 -4.40 -32.24
CA VAL A 105 4.76 -5.78 -32.75
C VAL A 105 6.07 -6.43 -32.29
N GLY A 106 5.99 -7.61 -31.68
CA GLY A 106 7.13 -8.36 -31.16
C GLY A 106 7.50 -8.10 -29.69
N ASP A 107 6.91 -7.09 -29.04
CA ASP A 107 7.09 -6.88 -27.60
C ASP A 107 6.40 -8.01 -26.79
N GLU A 108 7.01 -8.45 -25.67
CA GLU A 108 6.40 -9.42 -24.78
C GLU A 108 5.28 -8.77 -23.95
N LEU A 109 4.08 -9.34 -24.05
CA LEU A 109 2.88 -8.92 -23.32
C LEU A 109 3.02 -9.37 -21.87
N THR A 110 3.15 -8.39 -20.96
CA THR A 110 3.35 -8.62 -19.53
C THR A 110 2.58 -7.60 -18.69
N PHE A 111 2.09 -8.02 -17.52
CA PHE A 111 1.50 -7.12 -16.53
C PHE A 111 2.14 -7.33 -15.15
N PHE A 112 2.03 -6.33 -14.27
CA PHE A 112 2.54 -6.44 -12.91
C PHE A 112 1.48 -7.11 -12.03
N TYR A 113 1.61 -8.41 -11.75
CA TYR A 113 0.58 -9.19 -11.04
C TYR A 113 0.11 -8.52 -9.71
N PRO A 114 0.95 -7.94 -8.85
CA PRO A 114 0.49 -7.25 -7.64
C PRO A 114 -0.31 -5.94 -7.87
N SER A 115 -0.56 -5.54 -9.13
CA SER A 115 -1.56 -4.50 -9.44
C SER A 115 -3.01 -5.01 -9.37
N THR A 116 -3.21 -6.34 -9.49
CA THR A 116 -4.50 -7.02 -9.29
C THR A 116 -4.48 -7.88 -8.04
N GLU A 117 -3.40 -8.64 -7.79
CA GLU A 117 -3.33 -9.67 -6.76
C GLU A 117 -2.85 -9.14 -5.40
N TRP A 118 -3.74 -9.16 -4.40
CA TRP A 118 -3.42 -8.86 -3.00
C TRP A 118 -2.52 -9.92 -2.39
N HIS A 119 -2.82 -11.19 -2.69
CA HIS A 119 -2.07 -12.36 -2.26
C HIS A 119 -2.09 -13.40 -3.37
N MET A 120 -0.92 -13.72 -3.92
CA MET A 120 -0.77 -14.73 -4.96
C MET A 120 -1.21 -16.10 -4.42
N ALA A 121 -2.10 -16.78 -5.14
CA ALA A 121 -2.38 -18.20 -4.91
C ALA A 121 -1.10 -19.07 -5.05
N GLN A 122 -0.14 -18.62 -5.86
CA GLN A 122 1.19 -19.23 -6.01
C GLN A 122 2.29 -18.16 -6.07
N PRO A 123 2.98 -17.87 -4.96
CA PRO A 123 4.17 -17.02 -4.96
C PRO A 123 5.34 -17.65 -5.73
N PHE A 124 6.11 -16.82 -6.45
CA PHE A 124 7.22 -17.25 -7.31
C PHE A 124 8.39 -16.26 -7.27
N ASP A 125 9.58 -16.73 -7.64
CA ASP A 125 10.77 -15.88 -7.78
C ASP A 125 10.86 -15.35 -9.23
N CYS A 126 10.96 -14.02 -9.40
CA CYS A 126 10.75 -13.38 -10.70
C CYS A 126 11.97 -13.43 -11.62
N LEU A 127 11.74 -13.85 -12.87
CA LEU A 127 12.76 -13.98 -13.92
C LEU A 127 12.63 -12.93 -15.05
N CYS A 128 11.93 -11.81 -14.83
CA CYS A 128 11.64 -10.81 -15.88
C CYS A 128 12.87 -10.02 -16.38
N GLY A 129 14.02 -10.10 -15.71
CA GLY A 129 15.29 -9.49 -16.15
C GLY A 129 15.34 -7.95 -16.13
N THR A 130 14.28 -7.26 -15.73
CA THR A 130 14.23 -5.78 -15.70
C THR A 130 15.16 -5.19 -14.64
N PRO A 131 15.80 -4.02 -14.86
CA PRO A 131 16.65 -3.37 -13.86
C PRO A 131 15.95 -3.12 -12.51
N SER A 132 14.63 -2.88 -12.52
CA SER A 132 13.81 -2.73 -11.31
C SER A 132 13.11 -4.03 -10.86
N CYS A 133 13.69 -5.20 -11.14
CA CYS A 133 13.16 -6.49 -10.69
C CYS A 133 13.11 -6.58 -9.16
N ARG A 134 11.99 -7.08 -8.63
CA ARG A 134 11.69 -7.10 -7.19
C ARG A 134 12.02 -8.43 -6.49
N GLY A 135 12.59 -9.39 -7.22
CA GLY A 135 12.87 -10.73 -6.71
C GLY A 135 11.57 -11.54 -6.56
N ARG A 136 11.19 -11.89 -5.34
CA ARG A 136 10.02 -12.75 -5.07
C ARG A 136 8.71 -11.97 -5.13
N ILE A 137 7.71 -12.56 -5.78
CA ILE A 137 6.35 -12.02 -5.93
C ILE A 137 5.38 -12.91 -5.14
N SER A 138 4.73 -12.36 -4.11
CA SER A 138 3.66 -13.02 -3.34
C SER A 138 2.32 -12.27 -3.30
N GLY A 139 2.19 -11.20 -4.10
CA GLY A 139 1.04 -10.31 -4.11
C GLY A 139 1.29 -9.04 -3.30
N ALA A 140 0.43 -8.04 -3.46
CA ALA A 140 0.67 -6.68 -2.95
C ALA A 140 0.85 -6.63 -1.42
N ARG A 141 0.14 -7.47 -0.65
CA ARG A 141 0.11 -7.48 0.82
C ARG A 141 1.50 -7.46 1.46
N ASP A 142 2.43 -8.24 0.91
CA ASP A 142 3.74 -8.52 1.55
C ASP A 142 4.87 -7.59 1.07
N MET A 143 4.58 -6.71 0.11
CA MET A 143 5.57 -5.80 -0.48
C MET A 143 5.77 -4.55 0.39
N THR A 144 6.87 -3.83 0.23
CA THR A 144 7.07 -2.51 0.86
C THR A 144 6.42 -1.39 0.04
N GLN A 145 6.25 -0.20 0.62
CA GLN A 145 5.78 0.99 -0.11
C GLN A 145 6.73 1.33 -1.27
N ALA A 146 8.04 1.37 -1.01
CA ALA A 146 9.07 1.63 -2.02
C ALA A 146 9.11 0.60 -3.18
N GLN A 147 8.55 -0.60 -3.00
CA GLN A 147 8.37 -1.55 -4.09
C GLN A 147 7.12 -1.26 -4.95
N LEU A 148 6.09 -0.59 -4.41
CA LEU A 148 4.88 -0.21 -5.14
C LEU A 148 4.89 1.22 -5.67
N ASP A 149 5.77 2.09 -5.17
CA ASP A 149 5.88 3.48 -5.60
C ASP A 149 6.12 3.59 -7.13
N GLY A 150 5.37 4.48 -7.77
CA GLY A 150 5.38 4.68 -9.23
C GLY A 150 4.71 3.59 -10.06
N ILE A 151 4.20 2.52 -9.44
CA ILE A 151 3.47 1.46 -10.13
C ILE A 151 1.96 1.74 -10.12
N TRP A 152 1.31 1.44 -11.24
CA TRP A 152 -0.15 1.49 -11.37
C TRP A 152 -0.78 0.30 -10.64
N LEU A 153 -1.82 0.55 -9.83
CA LEU A 153 -2.52 -0.44 -9.01
C LEU A 153 -4.03 -0.26 -9.16
N ASN A 154 -4.79 -1.36 -9.08
CA ASN A 154 -6.25 -1.29 -9.04
C ASN A 154 -6.78 -0.71 -7.71
N GLY A 155 -7.97 -0.14 -7.75
CA GLY A 155 -8.61 0.50 -6.59
C GLY A 155 -8.77 -0.43 -5.37
N HIS A 156 -9.03 -1.73 -5.56
CA HIS A 156 -9.14 -2.68 -4.46
C HIS A 156 -7.79 -2.95 -3.77
N ILE A 157 -6.68 -2.93 -4.51
CA ILE A 157 -5.34 -3.04 -3.93
C ILE A 157 -4.97 -1.79 -3.13
N ILE A 158 -5.33 -0.60 -3.64
CA ILE A 158 -5.13 0.67 -2.93
C ILE A 158 -5.95 0.70 -1.62
N GLN A 159 -7.22 0.26 -1.66
CA GLN A 159 -8.05 0.13 -0.46
C GLN A 159 -7.46 -0.88 0.53
N LEU A 160 -7.07 -2.07 0.09
CA LEU A 160 -6.50 -3.11 0.95
C LEU A 160 -5.18 -2.67 1.60
N ARG A 161 -4.35 -1.88 0.90
CA ARG A 161 -3.19 -1.22 1.47
C ARG A 161 -3.55 -0.21 2.55
N ALA A 162 -4.50 0.69 2.30
CA ALA A 162 -4.93 1.68 3.29
C ALA A 162 -5.46 0.99 4.57
N GLU A 163 -6.23 -0.09 4.43
CA GLU A 163 -6.71 -0.89 5.57
C GLU A 163 -5.60 -1.67 6.27
N GLN A 164 -4.60 -2.19 5.55
CA GLN A 164 -3.43 -2.85 6.14
C GLN A 164 -2.61 -1.87 7.00
N LEU A 165 -2.38 -0.66 6.49
CA LEU A 165 -1.68 0.41 7.20
C LEU A 165 -2.46 0.85 8.44
N ALA A 166 -3.75 1.17 8.29
CA ALA A 166 -4.62 1.58 9.41
C ALA A 166 -4.77 0.49 10.50
N ARG A 167 -4.63 -0.79 10.16
CA ARG A 167 -4.57 -1.90 11.15
C ARG A 167 -3.21 -2.04 11.82
N SER A 168 -2.13 -1.58 11.19
CA SER A 168 -0.78 -1.57 11.78
C SER A 168 -0.55 -0.39 12.71
N GLU A 169 -1.29 0.71 12.50
CA GLU A 169 -1.30 1.89 13.35
C GLU A 169 -2.29 1.74 14.52
N ASP A 170 -2.07 0.76 15.40
CA ASP A 170 -2.82 0.68 16.66
C ASP A 170 -2.65 1.99 17.46
N PRO A 171 -3.73 2.77 17.70
CA PRO A 171 -3.65 4.03 18.45
C PRO A 171 -3.14 3.82 19.87
N THR A 172 -3.35 2.62 20.45
CA THR A 172 -2.89 2.25 21.79
C THR A 172 -1.37 2.07 21.82
N ALA A 173 -0.82 1.26 20.91
CA ALA A 173 0.63 1.10 20.74
C ALA A 173 1.34 2.40 20.30
N ASN A 174 0.65 3.31 19.62
CA ASN A 174 1.16 4.65 19.32
C ASN A 174 1.22 5.51 20.59
N ALA A 175 0.10 5.66 21.31
CA ALA A 175 0.04 6.44 22.55
C ALA A 175 0.99 5.90 23.65
N LEU A 176 1.17 4.58 23.75
CA LEU A 176 2.12 3.96 24.66
C LEU A 176 3.58 4.26 24.28
N ARG A 177 3.92 4.25 22.97
CA ARG A 177 5.26 4.67 22.50
C ARG A 177 5.51 6.15 22.81
N ASP A 178 4.54 7.02 22.54
CA ASP A 178 4.65 8.45 22.87
C ASP A 178 4.79 8.70 24.37
N ALA A 179 4.09 7.93 25.22
CA ALA A 179 4.23 8.02 26.67
C ALA A 179 5.63 7.61 27.15
N VAL A 180 6.22 6.55 26.60
CA VAL A 180 7.60 6.13 26.88
C VAL A 180 8.59 7.22 26.46
N VAL A 181 8.48 7.76 25.24
CA VAL A 181 9.34 8.84 24.74
C VAL A 181 9.23 10.11 25.58
N HIS A 182 8.05 10.42 26.15
CA HIS A 182 7.91 11.51 27.12
C HIS A 182 8.57 11.20 28.47
N ALA A 183 8.43 9.98 28.99
CA ALA A 183 9.10 9.56 30.22
C ALA A 183 10.64 9.61 30.10
N GLU A 184 11.20 9.20 28.96
CA GLU A 184 12.64 9.32 28.67
C GLU A 184 13.13 10.77 28.65
N LYS A 185 12.38 11.69 28.00
CA LYS A 185 12.69 13.13 27.97
C LYS A 185 12.65 13.75 29.38
N VAL A 186 11.68 13.36 30.20
CA VAL A 186 11.58 13.80 31.61
C VAL A 186 12.74 13.25 32.43
N LEU A 187 13.11 11.98 32.24
CA LEU A 187 14.23 11.34 32.92
C LEU A 187 15.57 12.02 32.58
N GLU A 188 15.81 12.38 31.32
CA GLU A 188 17.05 13.06 30.92
C GLU A 188 17.08 14.51 31.41
N SER A 189 15.94 15.21 31.41
CA SER A 189 15.80 16.53 32.02
C SER A 189 16.10 16.49 33.54
N ALA A 190 15.59 15.48 34.25
CA ALA A 190 15.87 15.26 35.67
C ALA A 190 17.35 14.94 35.92
N ARG A 191 17.98 14.08 35.10
CA ARG A 191 19.43 13.78 35.16
C ARG A 191 20.28 15.04 34.96
N LEU A 192 19.93 15.89 33.99
CA LEU A 192 20.68 17.10 33.68
C LEU A 192 20.57 18.14 34.81
N ALA A 193 19.38 18.29 35.41
CA ALA A 193 19.18 19.08 36.62
C ALA A 193 20.00 18.54 37.82
N LEU A 194 20.02 17.21 38.02
CA LEU A 194 20.80 16.55 39.07
C LEU A 194 22.31 16.79 38.92
N ARG A 195 22.85 16.70 37.70
CA ARG A 195 24.27 17.03 37.41
C ARG A 195 24.58 18.49 37.74
N SER A 196 23.74 19.43 37.28
CA SER A 196 23.91 20.87 37.54
C SER A 196 23.87 21.20 39.03
N TYR A 197 22.95 20.58 39.79
CA TYR A 197 22.89 20.72 41.24
C TYR A 197 24.15 20.15 41.91
N ALA A 198 24.60 18.95 41.53
CA ALA A 198 25.78 18.32 42.11
C ALA A 198 27.06 19.13 41.85
N SER A 199 27.26 19.67 40.63
CA SER A 199 28.42 20.54 40.34
C SER A 199 28.39 21.83 41.16
N ASN A 200 27.21 22.41 41.37
CA ASN A 200 27.07 23.63 42.16
C ASN A 200 27.21 23.37 43.68
N ALA A 201 26.75 22.22 44.17
CA ALA A 201 26.92 21.81 45.57
C ALA A 201 28.41 21.61 45.93
N HIS A 202 29.22 21.05 45.01
CA HIS A 202 30.67 20.97 45.20
C HIS A 202 31.37 22.34 45.10
N ALA A 203 30.82 23.30 44.35
CA ALA A 203 31.38 24.65 44.24
C ALA A 203 31.18 25.50 45.53
N GLN A 204 30.13 25.24 46.33
CA GLN A 204 29.83 26.04 47.52
C GLN A 204 30.80 25.88 48.70
N ASN A 205 31.82 25.02 48.60
CA ASN A 205 32.92 25.00 49.58
C ASN A 205 34.01 26.07 49.29
N GLY A 206 33.83 26.90 48.25
CA GLY A 206 34.60 28.11 47.97
C GLY A 206 33.81 29.37 48.25
N ASN A 207 34.29 30.22 49.17
CA ASN A 207 33.63 31.48 49.52
C ASN A 207 33.74 32.51 48.37
N GLY A 208 32.66 32.74 47.62
CA GLY A 208 32.68 33.58 46.42
C GLY A 208 31.33 34.25 46.09
N THR A 209 31.22 35.54 46.34
CA THR A 209 30.02 36.35 46.11
C THR A 209 29.94 36.85 44.66
N PHE A 210 29.01 36.33 43.84
CA PHE A 210 28.74 36.84 42.48
C PHE A 210 27.23 36.89 42.15
N PRO A 211 26.79 37.78 41.23
CA PRO A 211 25.40 38.22 41.15
C PRO A 211 24.50 37.31 40.31
N SER A 212 23.20 37.30 40.64
CA SER A 212 22.18 36.65 39.82
C SER A 212 22.03 37.34 38.45
N LYS A 213 22.31 36.60 37.37
CA LYS A 213 22.01 36.97 35.99
C LYS A 213 21.39 35.78 35.22
N TYR A 214 20.33 35.21 35.76
CA TYR A 214 19.38 34.43 34.97
C TYR A 214 17.99 35.04 35.09
N THR A 215 17.49 35.54 33.96
CA THR A 215 16.20 36.21 33.82
C THR A 215 15.06 35.19 33.83
N ASN A 216 13.91 35.57 34.40
CA ASN A 216 12.66 34.83 34.19
C ASN A 216 12.39 34.68 32.68
N GLY A 217 12.39 33.44 32.19
CA GLY A 217 11.91 33.13 30.84
C GLY A 217 10.40 33.31 30.79
N THR A 218 9.95 34.45 30.27
CA THR A 218 8.53 34.80 30.23
C THR A 218 7.75 33.87 29.30
N LEU A 219 6.58 33.41 29.74
CA LEU A 219 5.62 32.70 28.88
C LEU A 219 5.23 33.59 27.68
N GLY A 220 5.58 33.14 26.47
CA GLY A 220 5.13 33.75 25.24
C GLY A 220 3.62 33.57 25.07
N LYS A 221 2.87 34.68 25.09
CA LYS A 221 1.42 34.65 24.84
C LYS A 221 1.13 34.27 23.38
N ALA A 222 0.49 33.12 23.18
CA ALA A 222 -0.40 32.90 22.03
C ALA A 222 -1.82 33.42 22.37
N ALA A 223 -2.67 33.57 21.36
CA ALA A 223 -3.93 34.31 21.47
C ALA A 223 -4.94 33.72 22.49
N VAL A 224 -5.66 34.62 23.17
CA VAL A 224 -6.84 34.25 23.97
C VAL A 224 -8.03 34.09 23.03
N LEU A 225 -8.65 32.91 23.05
CA LEU A 225 -10.06 32.71 22.74
C LEU A 225 -10.70 32.08 23.97
N GLU A 226 -11.69 32.75 24.56
CA GLU A 226 -12.31 32.31 25.81
C GLU A 226 -13.32 31.17 25.59
N HIS A 227 -12.97 29.97 26.03
CA HIS A 227 -13.97 29.00 26.49
C HIS A 227 -13.70 28.68 27.95
N ARG A 228 -14.64 29.08 28.82
CA ARG A 228 -14.64 28.72 30.23
C ARG A 228 -15.05 27.25 30.34
N GLY A 229 -14.33 26.47 31.15
CA GLY A 229 -14.71 25.10 31.45
C GLY A 229 -16.05 25.02 32.19
N PRO A 230 -16.73 23.86 32.17
CA PRO A 230 -18.02 23.68 32.83
C PRO A 230 -17.89 23.94 34.34
N THR A 231 -18.95 24.53 34.89
CA THR A 231 -19.05 24.87 36.30
C THR A 231 -19.39 23.66 37.16
N SER A 232 -19.14 23.73 38.47
CA SER A 232 -19.39 22.63 39.42
C SER A 232 -20.85 22.15 39.45
N ARG A 233 -21.79 22.93 38.90
CA ARG A 233 -23.22 22.59 38.81
C ARG A 233 -23.59 21.73 37.59
N GLU A 234 -22.73 21.69 36.58
CA GLU A 234 -22.88 20.83 35.39
C GLU A 234 -22.27 19.43 35.66
N LEU A 235 -21.39 19.31 36.65
CA LEU A 235 -20.74 18.05 37.05
C LEU A 235 -21.53 17.22 38.07
N SER A 236 -22.58 17.78 38.68
CA SER A 236 -23.35 17.14 39.76
C SER A 236 -24.56 16.32 39.29
N GLY A 237 -24.88 16.30 37.99
CA GLY A 237 -25.91 15.43 37.40
C GLY A 237 -27.38 15.77 37.72
N GLU A 238 -27.64 16.92 38.35
CA GLU A 238 -28.99 17.32 38.82
C GLU A 238 -29.79 18.18 37.83
N MET A 239 -30.23 17.61 36.70
CA MET A 239 -31.36 18.19 35.93
C MET A 239 -32.23 17.09 35.30
N GLY A 240 -33.39 16.82 35.90
CA GLY A 240 -34.41 15.94 35.33
C GLY A 240 -35.74 16.66 35.12
N GLY A 241 -36.29 16.55 33.91
CA GLY A 241 -37.71 16.81 33.59
C GLY A 241 -38.11 18.27 33.26
N ASP A 242 -38.98 18.37 32.23
CA ASP A 242 -40.21 19.18 32.17
C ASP A 242 -40.18 20.69 32.46
N THR A 243 -40.76 21.61 31.67
CA THR A 243 -41.55 21.62 30.40
C THR A 243 -41.24 22.98 29.67
N VAL A 244 -41.85 23.50 28.59
CA VAL A 244 -43.16 23.36 27.89
C VAL A 244 -42.95 23.60 26.38
N ARG A 245 -43.98 23.39 25.54
CA ARG A 245 -44.03 23.83 24.13
C ARG A 245 -44.21 25.36 23.97
N ALA A 246 -43.73 25.88 22.84
CA ALA A 246 -44.48 26.81 21.98
C ALA A 246 -44.23 26.41 20.52
#